data_AF-A0A836G9C6-F1
#
_entry.id   AF-A0A836G9C6-F1
#
_cell.length_a   1.000
_cell.length_b   1.000
_cell.length_c   1.000
_cell.angle_alpha   90.00
_cell.angle_beta   90.00
_cell.angle_gamma   90.00
#
_symmetry.space_group_name_H-M   'P 1'
#
loop_
_entity.id
_entity.type
_entity.pdbx_description
1 polymer ?
#
loop_
_entity_poly.entity_id
_entity_poly.type
_entity_poly.pdbx_seq_one_letter_code
_entity_poly.pdbx_strand_id
1 'polypeptide(L)'
;MRASRACLKAKSLAQMFRKLKLAGAHPDVLWGIDAQKAQHNGEEMIRLETLMHERANQVLGSSSSSSYVNGRGPSNMPQPFLFWLQPPHGSAAASRGGGVRAASSATAAGLRAIECTITPNSDSCIVKQQLTKLFMDAGIYEDFELESDRVEVSLESVLRYADDKQNEHLIQSGSLYIRGEKAVENLRRFSVLLVVEDGVSYLVSLPETQSVQPTGAGQYTTAVGGGGGGSTAPYVPFKTIIGPNGEVDPDVQDFMTERSLRPFDLRMAGSHSSVERFVVAFERIERMYEVHRGRAFRPSVCIVLSLKSQDNFVAPDGSIVLSVQRMPTWEEFLLGLPQPVWQECVQKHKEWRVGFAPKLQERKRQLIRVADMFHVHRVTMESPIAGPTQWQEDLISRFMREEVTIRRALSKYNVKSDLLKKRGEIRIAEHLFSALPSSAMPETATAGARKEIGFRIGGDGRITFNQSMMNTGQMLRVLRDNLKRVENFQRQHDNAIMALEHVSRHVPVDFSVDTEWKHRAEGNLVLHLDRFVRTIKENETQLGAFLRSVMSREMGTLNAGKVLMPANMPLKKRMVWVVSDRFDTLPSGVVFIPFDVDFDSIKRLLLPRQ
;
A
#
# COMPACT_ATOMS: atom_id res chain seq x y z
N MET A 1 9.03 39.07 -55.03
CA MET A 1 8.88 37.63 -54.71
C MET A 1 8.67 37.48 -53.20
N ARG A 2 7.48 37.08 -52.77
CA ARG A 2 7.08 36.90 -51.36
C ARG A 2 7.37 35.46 -50.94
N ALA A 3 8.13 35.27 -49.86
CA ALA A 3 8.36 33.97 -49.25
C ALA A 3 7.21 33.60 -48.30
N SER A 4 6.69 32.40 -48.48
CA SER A 4 5.63 31.74 -47.71
C SER A 4 6.11 31.43 -46.28
N ARG A 5 5.60 32.17 -45.28
CA ARG A 5 5.65 31.78 -43.87
C ARG A 5 4.57 30.74 -43.62
N ALA A 6 4.94 29.50 -43.36
CA ALA A 6 4.05 28.51 -42.79
C ALA A 6 3.69 28.95 -41.35
N CYS A 7 2.42 29.30 -41.11
CA CYS A 7 1.89 29.54 -39.76
C CYS A 7 1.90 28.22 -38.99
N LEU A 8 2.93 27.98 -38.19
CA LEU A 8 2.89 26.98 -37.12
C LEU A 8 1.93 27.50 -36.05
N LYS A 9 0.88 26.74 -35.76
CA LYS A 9 -0.13 27.05 -34.73
C LYS A 9 0.56 27.22 -33.37
N ALA A 10 0.27 28.31 -32.65
CA ALA A 10 0.83 28.56 -31.33
C ALA A 10 0.48 27.42 -30.36
N LYS A 11 1.41 27.05 -29.48
CA LYS A 11 1.24 25.94 -28.53
C LYS A 11 0.54 26.42 -27.26
N SER A 12 -0.12 25.49 -26.55
CA SER A 12 -0.69 25.81 -25.25
C SER A 12 0.39 25.88 -24.17
N LEU A 13 0.14 26.64 -23.10
CA LEU A 13 1.06 26.74 -21.96
C LEU A 13 1.39 25.36 -21.35
N ALA A 14 0.42 24.45 -21.28
CA ALA A 14 0.63 23.08 -20.83
C ALA A 14 1.61 22.29 -21.72
N GLN A 15 1.62 22.54 -23.03
CA GLN A 15 2.60 21.94 -23.94
C GLN A 15 4.00 22.52 -23.75
N MET A 16 4.10 23.81 -23.41
CA MET A 16 5.38 24.44 -23.07
C MET A 16 5.96 23.91 -21.76
N PHE A 17 5.14 23.64 -20.74
CA PHE A 17 5.60 22.98 -19.51
C PHE A 17 6.05 21.54 -19.74
N ARG A 18 5.37 20.77 -20.61
CA ARG A 18 5.87 19.45 -21.03
C ARG A 18 7.23 19.55 -21.73
N LYS A 19 7.46 20.60 -22.51
CA LYS A 19 8.76 20.81 -23.15
C LYS A 19 9.84 21.23 -22.17
N LEU A 20 9.50 22.03 -21.15
CA LEU A 20 10.41 22.35 -20.05
C LEU A 20 10.85 21.08 -19.30
N LYS A 21 9.88 20.19 -19.01
CA LYS A 21 10.15 18.85 -18.46
C LYS A 21 11.12 18.06 -19.36
N LEU A 22 10.84 17.99 -20.66
CA LEU A 22 11.68 17.28 -21.64
C LEU A 22 13.06 17.94 -21.86
N ALA A 23 13.20 19.24 -21.61
CA ALA A 23 14.47 19.96 -21.63
C ALA A 23 15.35 19.70 -20.40
N GLY A 24 14.98 18.74 -19.55
CA GLY A 24 15.77 18.31 -18.40
C GLY A 24 15.32 18.89 -17.05
N ALA A 25 14.16 19.57 -16.99
CA ALA A 25 13.58 20.06 -15.74
C ALA A 25 12.78 19.00 -14.97
N HIS A 26 12.52 17.84 -15.60
CA HIS A 26 11.67 16.81 -15.03
C HIS A 26 12.28 16.23 -13.73
N PRO A 27 11.53 16.12 -12.63
CA PRO A 27 12.01 15.56 -11.37
C PRO A 27 12.70 14.20 -11.54
N ASP A 28 12.10 13.25 -12.29
CA ASP A 28 12.70 11.93 -12.53
C ASP A 28 14.08 11.96 -13.22
N VAL A 29 14.33 12.95 -14.08
CA VAL A 29 15.63 13.13 -14.75
C VAL A 29 16.67 13.65 -13.76
N LEU A 30 16.26 14.56 -12.88
CA LEU A 30 17.11 15.12 -11.83
C LEU A 30 17.32 14.16 -10.66
N TRP A 31 16.38 13.24 -10.41
CA TRP A 31 16.42 12.32 -9.28
C TRP A 31 17.63 11.39 -9.32
N GLY A 32 18.09 11.03 -10.52
CA GLY A 32 19.33 10.27 -10.74
C GLY A 32 20.62 11.08 -10.54
N ILE A 33 20.54 12.41 -10.33
CA ILE A 33 21.68 13.32 -10.21
C ILE A 33 21.70 13.99 -8.82
N ASP A 34 20.58 14.60 -8.40
CA ASP A 34 20.40 15.29 -7.11
C ASP A 34 18.92 15.27 -6.70
N ALA A 35 18.60 14.44 -5.69
CA ALA A 35 17.22 14.24 -5.22
C ALA A 35 16.60 15.48 -4.55
N GLN A 36 17.40 16.34 -3.91
CA GLN A 36 16.88 17.56 -3.28
C GLN A 36 16.46 18.57 -4.35
N LYS A 37 17.25 18.71 -5.42
CA LYS A 37 16.91 19.57 -6.55
C LYS A 37 15.76 19.02 -7.39
N ALA A 38 15.64 17.70 -7.47
CA ALA A 38 14.52 17.05 -8.13
C ALA A 38 13.19 17.26 -7.39
N GLN A 39 13.20 17.15 -6.06
CA GLN A 39 12.04 17.48 -5.22
C GLN A 39 11.69 18.98 -5.35
N HIS A 40 12.68 19.87 -5.25
CA HIS A 40 12.51 21.31 -5.43
C HIS A 40 11.89 21.65 -6.79
N ASN A 41 12.36 21.06 -7.88
CA ASN A 41 11.78 21.25 -9.20
C ASN A 41 10.32 20.77 -9.28
N GLY A 42 9.98 19.68 -8.60
CA GLY A 42 8.60 19.19 -8.52
C GLY A 42 7.68 20.21 -7.82
N GLU A 43 8.13 20.73 -6.69
CA GLU A 43 7.40 21.75 -5.91
C GLU A 43 7.25 23.06 -6.68
N GLU A 44 8.32 23.55 -7.32
CA GLU A 44 8.31 24.79 -8.12
C GLU A 44 7.42 24.69 -9.35
N MET A 45 7.33 23.50 -9.95
CA MET A 45 6.50 23.26 -11.12
C MET A 45 5.02 23.21 -10.76
N ILE A 46 4.67 22.55 -9.66
CA ILE A 46 3.31 22.58 -9.11
C ILE A 46 2.96 24.02 -8.75
N ARG A 47 3.85 24.74 -8.05
CA ARG A 47 3.62 26.14 -7.65
C ARG A 47 3.39 27.05 -8.86
N LEU A 48 4.15 26.86 -9.93
CA LEU A 48 4.00 27.63 -11.17
C LEU A 48 2.69 27.29 -11.90
N GLU A 49 2.35 26.00 -12.02
CA GLU A 49 1.10 25.53 -12.63
C GLU A 49 -0.11 26.04 -11.84
N THR A 50 -0.10 25.92 -10.50
CA THR A 50 -1.15 26.44 -9.62
C THR A 50 -1.31 27.96 -9.77
N LEU A 51 -0.21 28.71 -9.80
CA LEU A 51 -0.24 30.16 -9.99
C LEU A 51 -0.90 30.56 -11.32
N MET A 52 -0.62 29.84 -12.40
CA MET A 52 -1.22 30.10 -13.71
C MET A 52 -2.70 29.70 -13.78
N HIS A 53 -3.08 28.62 -13.08
CA HIS A 53 -4.49 28.24 -12.93
C HIS A 53 -5.30 29.24 -12.10
N GLU A 54 -4.76 29.70 -10.97
CA GLU A 54 -5.40 30.74 -10.16
C GLU A 54 -5.60 32.03 -10.96
N ARG A 55 -4.61 32.41 -11.77
CA ARG A 55 -4.70 33.56 -12.66
C ARG A 55 -5.75 33.41 -13.74
N ALA A 56 -5.84 32.25 -14.39
CA ALA A 56 -6.88 31.95 -15.38
C ALA A 56 -8.28 32.04 -14.74
N ASN A 57 -8.44 31.55 -13.51
CA ASN A 57 -9.70 31.57 -12.77
C ASN A 57 -10.09 32.99 -12.28
N GLN A 58 -9.12 33.84 -11.94
CA GLN A 58 -9.38 35.24 -11.56
C GLN A 58 -9.89 36.08 -12.74
N VAL A 59 -9.41 35.84 -13.96
CA VAL A 59 -9.90 36.52 -15.17
C VAL A 59 -11.33 36.10 -15.52
N LEU A 60 -11.72 34.86 -15.20
CA LEU A 60 -13.09 34.33 -15.35
C LEU A 60 -14.06 34.84 -14.27
N GLY A 61 -13.53 35.32 -13.13
CA GLY A 61 -14.30 35.73 -11.96
C GLY A 61 -14.13 37.20 -11.60
N SER A 62 -14.69 38.11 -12.40
CA SER A 62 -14.91 39.52 -12.03
C SER A 62 -16.08 40.10 -12.81
N SER A 63 -17.31 39.87 -12.34
CA SER A 63 -18.14 40.96 -11.77
C SER A 63 -19.23 40.38 -10.86
N SER A 64 -18.92 40.04 -9.60
CA SER A 64 -19.83 40.19 -8.44
C SER A 64 -19.24 39.66 -7.12
N SER A 65 -19.08 40.61 -6.20
CA SER A 65 -19.03 40.54 -4.74
C SER A 65 -19.22 39.23 -3.95
N SER A 66 -18.27 39.07 -3.00
CA SER A 66 -18.39 38.52 -1.63
C SER A 66 -18.24 37.01 -1.41
N SER A 67 -17.11 36.61 -0.83
CA SER A 67 -17.07 36.07 0.55
C SER A 67 -15.63 35.91 1.00
N TYR A 68 -15.27 36.65 2.05
CA TYR A 68 -14.01 36.52 2.77
C TYR A 68 -14.12 35.36 3.75
N VAL A 69 -13.25 34.35 3.65
CA VAL A 69 -12.77 33.57 4.80
C VAL A 69 -11.29 33.24 4.58
N ASN A 70 -10.45 33.73 5.49
CA ASN A 70 -8.99 33.54 5.66
C ASN A 70 -8.02 34.39 4.80
N GLY A 71 -7.97 35.69 5.07
CA GLY A 71 -6.78 36.27 5.69
C GLY A 71 -5.49 36.56 4.88
N ARG A 72 -5.48 36.52 3.54
CA ARG A 72 -4.48 37.24 2.71
C ARG A 72 -5.14 37.76 1.44
N GLY A 73 -5.26 39.08 1.29
CA GLY A 73 -5.58 39.66 -0.02
C GLY A 73 -4.51 39.24 -1.05
N PRO A 74 -4.82 39.07 -2.34
CA PRO A 74 -3.83 38.65 -3.32
C PRO A 74 -2.80 39.78 -3.50
N SER A 75 -1.67 39.69 -2.81
CA SER A 75 -0.56 40.61 -2.99
C SER A 75 0.01 40.38 -4.39
N ASN A 76 0.05 41.41 -5.24
CA ASN A 76 0.73 41.39 -6.54
C ASN A 76 2.27 41.41 -6.38
N MET A 77 2.79 40.68 -5.39
CA MET A 77 4.21 40.59 -5.12
C MET A 77 4.85 39.68 -6.18
N PRO A 78 5.97 40.09 -6.80
CA PRO A 78 6.71 39.24 -7.72
C PRO A 78 7.11 37.93 -7.04
N GLN A 79 6.76 36.80 -7.64
CA GLN A 79 7.12 35.48 -7.15
C GLN A 79 8.35 34.96 -7.92
N PRO A 80 9.51 34.78 -7.26
CA PRO A 80 10.67 34.18 -7.89
C PRO A 80 10.48 32.67 -8.01
N PHE A 81 10.87 32.07 -9.13
CA PHE A 81 10.89 30.65 -9.39
C PHE A 81 12.30 30.22 -9.81
N LEU A 82 12.72 29.02 -9.38
CA LEU A 82 14.04 28.48 -9.68
C LEU A 82 13.90 27.04 -10.20
N PHE A 83 14.45 26.77 -11.38
CA PHE A 83 14.45 25.43 -11.99
C PHE A 83 15.86 24.96 -12.26
N TRP A 84 16.16 23.71 -11.88
CA TRP A 84 17.37 23.00 -12.26
C TRP A 84 17.15 22.22 -13.55
N LEU A 85 18.12 22.24 -14.45
CA LEU A 85 18.09 21.50 -15.72
C LEU A 85 19.33 20.61 -15.85
N GLN A 86 19.14 19.42 -16.41
CA GLN A 86 20.25 18.64 -16.93
C GLN A 86 20.77 19.31 -18.23
N PRO A 87 22.07 19.65 -18.33
CA PRO A 87 22.61 20.18 -19.57
C PRO A 87 22.52 19.14 -20.70
N PRO A 88 22.19 19.55 -21.94
CA PRO A 88 22.05 18.62 -23.05
C PRO A 88 23.36 17.88 -23.32
N HIS A 89 23.30 16.55 -23.37
CA HIS A 89 24.41 15.70 -23.80
C HIS A 89 24.70 15.96 -25.29
N GLY A 90 25.56 16.94 -25.57
CA GLY A 90 25.94 17.27 -26.95
C GLY A 90 26.55 18.64 -27.21
N SER A 91 26.96 19.42 -26.21
CA SER A 91 27.67 20.69 -26.46
C SER A 91 28.96 20.81 -25.64
N ALA A 92 29.97 20.05 -26.05
CA ALA A 92 31.36 20.38 -25.76
C ALA A 92 31.82 21.46 -26.75
N ALA A 93 31.34 22.70 -26.59
CA ALA A 93 31.85 23.85 -27.33
C ALA A 93 31.49 25.18 -26.63
N ALA A 94 32.10 25.45 -25.48
CA ALA A 94 32.50 26.80 -25.03
C ALA A 94 33.03 26.80 -23.58
N SER A 95 34.18 26.17 -23.33
CA SER A 95 35.14 26.78 -22.42
C SER A 95 36.55 26.50 -22.94
N ARG A 96 37.27 27.58 -23.22
CA ARG A 96 38.66 27.56 -23.68
C ARG A 96 39.58 27.27 -22.50
N GLY A 97 40.58 26.42 -22.72
CA GLY A 97 41.92 26.64 -22.15
C GLY A 97 42.47 25.55 -21.23
N GLY A 98 43.53 24.88 -21.70
CA GLY A 98 44.58 24.31 -20.84
C GLY A 98 44.61 22.79 -20.78
N GLY A 99 45.68 22.17 -21.30
CA GLY A 99 45.81 20.71 -21.36
C GLY A 99 46.14 20.07 -20.01
N VAL A 100 45.91 18.76 -19.92
CA VAL A 100 46.87 17.67 -19.62
C VAL A 100 46.09 16.35 -19.59
N ARG A 101 46.74 15.26 -20.01
CA ARG A 101 46.20 13.94 -20.32
C ARG A 101 45.74 13.12 -19.10
N ALA A 102 44.67 12.35 -19.34
CA ALA A 102 44.37 10.98 -18.89
C ALA A 102 44.19 10.67 -17.38
N ALA A 103 42.96 10.37 -16.96
CA ALA A 103 42.50 9.09 -16.37
C ALA A 103 41.12 9.24 -15.69
N SER A 104 40.19 8.32 -15.99
CA SER A 104 39.03 7.91 -15.17
C SER A 104 38.31 8.95 -14.29
N SER A 105 37.26 9.59 -14.82
CA SER A 105 36.13 10.12 -14.04
C SER A 105 34.99 10.48 -14.99
N ALA A 106 33.92 9.67 -15.00
CA ALA A 106 32.64 10.02 -15.61
C ALA A 106 31.75 10.72 -14.56
N THR A 107 32.27 11.73 -13.87
CA THR A 107 31.56 12.47 -12.83
C THR A 107 31.85 13.97 -12.92
N ALA A 108 30.96 14.71 -13.59
CA ALA A 108 30.47 16.05 -13.21
C ALA A 108 29.73 16.73 -14.39
N ALA A 109 28.55 16.22 -14.78
CA ALA A 109 27.59 17.05 -15.51
C ALA A 109 26.78 17.85 -14.46
N GLY A 110 27.28 19.04 -14.09
CA GLY A 110 26.59 19.90 -13.13
C GLY A 110 25.23 20.37 -13.68
N LEU A 111 24.20 20.35 -12.82
CA LEU A 111 22.87 20.88 -13.13
C LEU A 111 22.94 22.40 -13.34
N ARG A 112 22.26 22.92 -14.37
CA ARG A 112 22.14 24.35 -14.65
C ARG A 112 20.90 24.91 -13.96
N ALA A 113 21.04 25.99 -13.20
CA ALA A 113 19.91 26.74 -12.64
C ALA A 113 19.37 27.77 -13.63
N ILE A 114 18.06 27.94 -13.67
CA ILE A 114 17.34 29.01 -14.35
C ILE A 114 16.38 29.64 -13.37
N GLU A 115 16.40 30.96 -13.30
CA GLU A 115 15.52 31.74 -12.44
C GLU A 115 14.55 32.55 -13.29
N CYS A 116 13.29 32.59 -12.88
CA CYS A 116 12.32 33.55 -13.43
C CYS A 116 11.54 34.22 -12.31
N THR A 117 10.94 35.36 -12.59
CA THR A 117 10.09 36.05 -11.62
C THR A 117 8.78 36.36 -12.31
N ILE A 118 7.68 35.93 -11.69
CA ILE A 118 6.34 36.09 -12.25
C ILE A 118 5.55 37.04 -11.39
N THR A 119 4.94 38.03 -12.03
CA THR A 119 4.04 39.00 -11.41
C THR A 119 2.59 38.58 -11.70
N PRO A 120 1.92 37.86 -10.78
CA PRO A 120 0.74 37.06 -11.10
C PRO A 120 -0.45 37.89 -11.60
N ASN A 121 -0.63 39.11 -11.08
CA ASN A 121 -1.76 39.98 -11.40
C ASN A 121 -1.41 41.04 -12.48
N SER A 122 -0.27 40.92 -13.16
CA SER A 122 0.09 41.79 -14.29
C SER A 122 -0.63 41.36 -15.57
N ASP A 123 -0.61 42.20 -16.61
CA ASP A 123 -1.25 41.90 -17.90
C ASP A 123 -0.74 40.60 -18.53
N SER A 124 -1.60 39.91 -19.28
CA SER A 124 -1.27 38.68 -20.02
C SER A 124 -0.03 38.83 -20.90
N CYS A 125 0.18 40.02 -21.48
CA CYS A 125 1.39 40.32 -22.25
C CYS A 125 2.67 40.29 -21.40
N ILE A 126 2.65 40.85 -20.18
CA ILE A 126 3.81 40.93 -19.28
C ILE A 126 4.19 39.53 -18.79
N VAL A 127 3.21 38.73 -18.37
CA VAL A 127 3.46 37.36 -17.92
C VAL A 127 3.83 36.45 -19.09
N LYS A 128 3.30 36.70 -20.31
CA LYS A 128 3.77 36.01 -21.52
C LYS A 128 5.25 36.24 -21.71
N GLN A 129 5.71 37.49 -21.63
CA GLN A 129 7.13 37.82 -21.77
C GLN A 129 7.99 37.15 -20.68
N GLN A 130 7.52 37.12 -19.43
CA GLN A 130 8.23 36.45 -18.32
C GLN A 130 8.37 34.94 -18.54
N LEU A 131 7.30 34.28 -18.98
CA LEU A 131 7.30 32.84 -19.29
C LEU A 131 8.09 32.52 -20.57
N THR A 132 7.99 33.37 -21.60
CA THR A 132 8.83 33.26 -22.80
C THR A 132 10.31 33.30 -22.44
N LYS A 133 10.71 34.20 -21.52
CA LYS A 133 12.09 34.26 -21.03
C LYS A 133 12.51 32.97 -20.35
N LEU A 134 11.68 32.42 -19.44
CA LEU A 134 11.93 31.12 -18.80
C LEU A 134 12.14 30.00 -19.83
N PHE A 135 11.27 29.91 -20.84
CA PHE A 135 11.37 28.89 -21.88
C PHE A 135 12.61 29.08 -22.77
N MET A 136 12.94 30.30 -23.14
CA MET A 136 14.16 30.61 -23.89
C MET A 136 15.43 30.25 -23.11
N ASP A 137 15.48 30.57 -21.82
CA ASP A 137 16.62 30.23 -20.96
C ASP A 137 16.81 28.71 -20.87
N ALA A 138 15.71 27.96 -20.95
CA ALA A 138 15.65 26.49 -21.03
C ALA A 138 15.90 25.91 -22.43
N GLY A 139 16.16 26.75 -23.45
CA GLY A 139 16.44 26.33 -24.83
C GLY A 139 15.19 26.03 -25.67
N ILE A 140 14.02 26.49 -25.26
CA ILE A 140 12.73 26.32 -25.95
C ILE A 140 12.34 27.64 -26.62
N TYR A 141 12.41 27.68 -27.95
CA TYR A 141 12.20 28.90 -28.76
C TYR A 141 10.83 28.98 -29.44
N GLU A 142 9.85 28.21 -28.97
CA GLU A 142 8.53 28.11 -29.59
C GLU A 142 7.57 29.16 -29.05
N ASP A 143 6.69 29.69 -29.92
CA ASP A 143 5.64 30.63 -29.52
C ASP A 143 4.45 29.88 -28.89
N PHE A 144 3.82 30.51 -27.90
CA PHE A 144 2.70 29.96 -27.15
C PHE A 144 1.67 31.02 -26.81
N GLU A 145 0.41 30.62 -26.69
CA GLU A 145 -0.67 31.51 -26.24
C GLU A 145 -0.94 31.29 -24.75
N LEU A 146 -0.98 32.38 -23.99
CA LEU A 146 -1.62 32.40 -22.68
C LEU A 146 -3.10 32.56 -22.97
N GLU A 147 -3.91 31.60 -22.52
CA GLU A 147 -5.35 31.51 -22.81
C GLU A 147 -6.07 32.84 -22.53
N SER A 148 -6.15 33.66 -23.56
CA SER A 148 -6.99 34.85 -23.65
C SER A 148 -7.50 34.94 -25.08
N ASP A 149 -8.19 33.89 -25.51
CA ASP A 149 -9.21 34.00 -26.54
C ASP A 149 -10.20 32.82 -26.42
N ARG A 150 -11.35 33.14 -25.83
CA ARG A 150 -12.67 32.53 -26.01
C ARG A 150 -12.67 31.08 -26.52
N VAL A 151 -12.28 30.15 -25.66
CA VAL A 151 -12.89 28.83 -25.66
C VAL A 151 -13.62 28.74 -24.33
N GLU A 152 -14.94 28.79 -24.37
CA GLU A 152 -15.76 28.35 -23.25
C GLU A 152 -15.37 26.89 -22.99
N VAL A 153 -14.45 26.68 -22.06
CA VAL A 153 -14.11 25.35 -21.58
C VAL A 153 -15.33 24.93 -20.77
N SER A 154 -16.29 24.34 -21.48
CA SER A 154 -17.46 23.70 -20.89
C SER A 154 -16.97 22.83 -19.74
N LEU A 155 -17.58 22.94 -18.56
CA LEU A 155 -17.33 22.06 -17.42
C LEU A 155 -17.38 20.58 -17.87
N GLU A 156 -18.24 20.30 -18.85
CA GLU A 156 -18.36 19.00 -19.51
C GLU A 156 -17.07 18.58 -20.24
N SER A 157 -16.32 19.49 -20.85
CA SER A 157 -15.05 19.21 -21.52
C SER A 157 -13.88 18.97 -20.55
N VAL A 158 -13.85 19.69 -19.42
CA VAL A 158 -12.87 19.44 -18.33
C VAL A 158 -13.18 18.11 -17.65
N LEU A 159 -14.45 17.85 -17.37
CA LEU A 159 -14.89 16.59 -16.78
C LEU A 159 -14.67 15.42 -17.74
N ARG A 160 -14.91 15.57 -19.05
CA ARG A 160 -14.57 14.56 -20.05
C ARG A 160 -13.06 14.34 -20.17
N TYR A 161 -12.24 15.39 -20.11
CA TYR A 161 -10.78 15.25 -20.12
C TYR A 161 -10.26 14.55 -18.85
N ALA A 162 -10.84 14.86 -17.69
CA ALA A 162 -10.53 14.19 -16.43
C ALA A 162 -10.99 12.72 -16.44
N ASP A 163 -12.17 12.44 -17.00
CA ASP A 163 -12.72 11.09 -17.16
C ASP A 163 -11.89 10.26 -18.17
N ASP A 164 -11.47 10.86 -19.29
CA ASP A 164 -10.56 10.25 -20.25
C ASP A 164 -9.20 9.96 -19.62
N LYS A 165 -8.67 10.89 -18.81
CA LYS A 165 -7.43 10.68 -18.04
C LYS A 165 -7.58 9.59 -16.99
N GLN A 166 -8.69 9.56 -16.28
CA GLN A 166 -8.99 8.52 -15.29
C GLN A 166 -9.16 7.14 -15.95
N ASN A 167 -9.80 7.08 -17.12
CA ASN A 167 -9.92 5.87 -17.94
C ASN A 167 -8.55 5.42 -18.48
N GLU A 168 -7.69 6.35 -18.92
CA GLU A 168 -6.30 6.04 -19.32
C GLU A 168 -5.50 5.47 -18.14
N HIS A 169 -5.62 6.06 -16.94
CA HIS A 169 -5.02 5.55 -15.72
C HIS A 169 -5.57 4.18 -15.30
N LEU A 170 -6.87 3.92 -15.52
CA LEU A 170 -7.51 2.63 -15.30
C LEU A 170 -6.98 1.55 -16.25
N ILE A 171 -6.78 1.88 -17.52
CA ILE A 171 -6.22 0.98 -18.54
C ILE A 171 -4.74 0.69 -18.23
N GLN A 172 -3.96 1.72 -17.86
CA GLN A 172 -2.56 1.56 -17.43
C GLN A 172 -2.47 0.70 -16.17
N SER A 173 -3.35 0.93 -15.18
CA SER A 173 -3.47 0.10 -13.97
C SER A 173 -3.77 -1.37 -14.29
N GLY A 174 -4.62 -1.62 -15.28
CA GLY A 174 -4.92 -2.99 -15.74
C GLY A 174 -3.68 -3.74 -16.22
N SER A 175 -2.80 -3.08 -16.97
CA SER A 175 -1.52 -3.67 -17.40
C SER A 175 -0.60 -3.95 -16.21
N LEU A 176 -0.55 -3.03 -15.24
CA LEU A 176 0.26 -3.18 -14.02
C LEU A 176 -0.21 -4.37 -13.18
N TYR A 177 -1.51 -4.61 -13.05
CA TYR A 177 -2.02 -5.77 -12.33
C TYR A 177 -1.60 -7.09 -12.99
N ILE A 178 -1.68 -7.20 -14.32
CA ILE A 178 -1.26 -8.40 -15.05
C ILE A 178 0.24 -8.65 -14.89
N ARG A 179 1.06 -7.59 -15.02
CA ARG A 179 2.51 -7.67 -14.83
C ARG A 179 2.88 -8.07 -13.41
N GLY A 180 2.23 -7.45 -12.42
CA GLY A 180 2.40 -7.78 -11.01
C GLY A 180 2.02 -9.22 -10.68
N GLU A 181 0.83 -9.68 -11.12
CA GLU A 181 0.38 -11.06 -10.91
C GLU A 181 1.35 -12.07 -11.57
N LYS A 182 1.85 -11.78 -12.77
CA LYS A 182 2.88 -12.61 -13.44
C LYS A 182 4.18 -12.67 -12.64
N ALA A 183 4.69 -11.54 -12.17
CA ALA A 183 5.92 -11.48 -11.41
C ALA A 183 5.80 -12.26 -10.09
N VAL A 184 4.69 -12.06 -9.36
CA VAL A 184 4.37 -12.77 -8.12
C VAL A 184 4.27 -14.29 -8.34
N GLU A 185 3.65 -14.71 -9.44
CA GLU A 185 3.58 -16.13 -9.81
C GLU A 185 4.96 -16.74 -10.09
N ASN A 186 5.81 -16.03 -10.83
CA ASN A 186 7.16 -16.51 -11.09
C ASN A 186 8.01 -16.58 -9.81
N LEU A 187 7.87 -15.61 -8.91
CA LEU A 187 8.51 -15.66 -7.59
C LEU A 187 8.03 -16.85 -6.74
N ARG A 188 6.72 -17.16 -6.77
CA ARG A 188 6.17 -18.38 -6.17
C ARG A 188 6.82 -19.64 -6.75
N ARG A 189 6.96 -19.72 -8.08
CA ARG A 189 7.64 -20.84 -8.79
C ARG A 189 9.14 -20.92 -8.47
N PHE A 190 9.77 -19.81 -8.11
CA PHE A 190 11.14 -19.78 -7.62
C PHE A 190 11.26 -20.17 -6.14
N SER A 191 10.15 -20.56 -5.51
CA SER A 191 10.04 -20.89 -4.10
C SER A 191 10.44 -19.73 -3.20
N VAL A 192 10.08 -18.50 -3.58
CA VAL A 192 10.31 -17.30 -2.76
C VAL A 192 9.02 -16.93 -2.03
N LEU A 193 9.13 -16.82 -0.70
CA LEU A 193 8.09 -16.22 0.14
C LEU A 193 8.31 -14.70 0.17
N LEU A 194 7.43 -13.95 -0.49
CA LEU A 194 7.52 -12.50 -0.57
C LEU A 194 6.50 -11.83 0.36
N VAL A 195 7.00 -10.87 1.14
CA VAL A 195 6.24 -10.10 2.12
C VAL A 195 6.54 -8.62 1.93
N VAL A 196 5.52 -7.77 2.06
CA VAL A 196 5.68 -6.30 2.08
C VAL A 196 5.40 -5.80 3.49
N GLU A 197 6.23 -4.89 4.00
CA GLU A 197 6.10 -4.35 5.35
C GLU A 197 6.03 -2.82 5.37
N ASP A 198 4.95 -2.29 5.95
CA ASP A 198 4.74 -0.86 6.20
C ASP A 198 4.33 -0.59 7.67
N GLY A 199 4.90 -1.35 8.62
CA GLY A 199 4.41 -1.43 10.00
C GLY A 199 3.24 -2.40 10.20
N VAL A 200 2.69 -2.93 9.10
CA VAL A 200 1.93 -4.19 9.04
C VAL A 200 2.55 -5.03 7.93
N SER A 201 2.60 -6.35 8.12
CA SER A 201 3.16 -7.28 7.14
C SER A 201 2.07 -7.86 6.23
N TYR A 202 2.27 -7.78 4.92
CA TYR A 202 1.36 -8.28 3.89
C TYR A 202 2.01 -9.42 3.11
N LEU A 203 1.32 -10.55 2.98
CA LEU A 203 1.78 -11.70 2.22
C LEU A 203 1.49 -11.48 0.74
N VAL A 204 2.54 -11.44 -0.09
CA VAL A 204 2.46 -11.22 -1.54
C VAL A 204 2.53 -12.54 -2.31
N SER A 205 3.50 -13.40 -1.99
CA SER A 205 3.61 -14.73 -2.59
C SER A 205 3.77 -15.78 -1.51
N LEU A 206 3.00 -16.88 -1.62
CA LEU A 206 3.22 -18.08 -0.83
C LEU A 206 3.76 -19.18 -1.76
N PRO A 207 4.98 -19.70 -1.52
CA PRO A 207 5.50 -20.79 -2.32
C PRO A 207 4.69 -22.06 -2.09
N GLU A 208 4.59 -22.92 -3.11
CA GLU A 208 4.00 -24.25 -2.97
C GLU A 208 4.87 -25.08 -2.04
N THR A 209 4.47 -25.13 -0.77
CA THR A 209 4.92 -26.18 0.13
C THR A 209 4.35 -27.47 -0.43
N GLN A 210 5.20 -28.40 -0.88
CA GLN A 210 4.76 -29.76 -1.15
C GLN A 210 3.88 -30.21 0.03
N SER A 211 2.60 -30.39 -0.24
CA SER A 211 1.63 -30.94 0.69
C SER A 211 2.04 -32.39 0.94
N VAL A 212 2.94 -32.62 1.88
CA VAL A 212 3.11 -33.94 2.46
C VAL A 212 1.92 -34.13 3.39
N GLN A 213 0.77 -34.50 2.83
CA GLN A 213 -0.27 -35.17 3.60
C GLN A 213 0.31 -36.51 4.05
N PRO A 214 0.25 -36.85 5.35
CA PRO A 214 0.55 -38.19 5.82
C PRO A 214 -0.66 -39.07 5.54
N THR A 215 -0.93 -39.40 4.27
CA THR A 215 -1.80 -40.54 3.96
C THR A 215 -0.94 -41.78 3.97
N GLY A 216 -1.21 -42.65 4.95
CA GLY A 216 -0.47 -43.87 5.19
C GLY A 216 -0.41 -44.79 3.98
N ALA A 217 0.72 -44.75 3.27
CA ALA A 217 1.36 -45.84 2.55
C ALA A 217 2.73 -45.31 2.12
N GLY A 218 3.79 -46.01 2.49
CA GLY A 218 5.15 -45.49 2.46
C GLY A 218 5.62 -45.01 1.08
N GLN A 219 6.16 -43.79 1.03
CA GLN A 219 7.35 -43.41 0.25
C GLN A 219 7.76 -41.98 0.64
N TYR A 220 8.79 -41.89 1.48
CA TYR A 220 9.44 -40.62 1.81
C TYR A 220 10.31 -40.20 0.62
N THR A 221 9.94 -39.14 -0.09
CA THR A 221 10.86 -38.46 -1.03
C THR A 221 11.17 -37.06 -0.51
N THR A 222 12.10 -36.98 0.44
CA THR A 222 12.85 -35.77 0.71
C THR A 222 13.85 -35.55 -0.42
N ALA A 223 13.46 -34.82 -1.46
CA ALA A 223 14.38 -34.34 -2.49
C ALA A 223 14.35 -32.82 -2.57
N VAL A 224 14.99 -32.17 -1.60
CA VAL A 224 15.56 -30.85 -1.81
C VAL A 224 17.04 -31.06 -2.11
N GLY A 225 17.38 -31.24 -3.39
CA GLY A 225 18.77 -31.34 -3.83
C GLY A 225 18.94 -31.80 -5.26
N GLY A 226 19.44 -30.91 -6.11
CA GLY A 226 20.37 -31.17 -7.21
C GLY A 226 19.97 -32.14 -8.32
N GLY A 227 19.86 -31.62 -9.55
CA GLY A 227 19.95 -32.42 -10.78
C GLY A 227 18.87 -32.04 -11.78
N GLY A 228 19.30 -31.67 -12.99
CA GLY A 228 18.41 -31.46 -14.12
C GLY A 228 17.59 -32.72 -14.39
N GLY A 229 16.28 -32.61 -14.25
CA GLY A 229 15.33 -33.68 -14.52
C GLY A 229 13.92 -33.10 -14.34
N GLY A 230 13.16 -33.07 -15.43
CA GLY A 230 11.82 -32.50 -15.45
C GLY A 230 10.95 -33.10 -14.36
N SER A 231 10.41 -32.24 -13.48
CA SER A 231 9.39 -32.62 -12.52
C SER A 231 8.18 -33.15 -13.29
N THR A 232 7.83 -34.42 -13.07
CA THR A 232 6.62 -35.07 -13.59
C THR A 232 5.38 -34.78 -12.73
N ALA A 233 5.44 -33.76 -11.86
CA ALA A 233 4.26 -33.28 -11.17
C ALA A 233 3.28 -32.68 -12.19
N PRO A 234 2.00 -33.10 -12.20
CA PRO A 234 1.00 -32.50 -13.07
C PRO A 234 0.93 -30.99 -12.79
N TYR A 235 0.88 -30.20 -13.86
CA TYR A 235 0.75 -28.74 -13.80
C TYR A 235 -0.47 -28.36 -12.95
N VAL A 236 -0.21 -27.78 -11.78
CA VAL A 236 -1.26 -27.17 -10.95
C VAL A 236 -1.37 -25.71 -11.39
N PRO A 237 -2.48 -25.28 -11.98
CA PRO A 237 -2.64 -23.90 -12.42
C PRO A 237 -2.61 -22.92 -11.24
N PHE A 238 -2.20 -21.69 -11.55
CA PHE A 238 -2.14 -20.50 -10.69
C PHE A 238 -3.18 -20.48 -9.55
N LYS A 239 -2.69 -20.47 -8.30
CA LYS A 239 -3.51 -20.24 -7.10
C LYS A 239 -3.09 -18.92 -6.45
N THR A 240 -3.78 -17.82 -6.77
CA THR A 240 -3.64 -16.56 -6.03
C THR A 240 -3.94 -16.78 -4.54
N ILE A 241 -3.32 -15.98 -3.67
CA ILE A 241 -3.64 -15.97 -2.22
C ILE A 241 -5.12 -15.67 -2.00
N ILE A 242 -5.68 -14.75 -2.80
CA ILE A 242 -7.11 -14.45 -2.88
C ILE A 242 -7.64 -15.10 -4.14
N GLY A 243 -8.49 -16.12 -4.02
CA GLY A 243 -9.13 -16.79 -5.13
C GLY A 243 -10.00 -15.84 -5.98
N PRO A 244 -10.45 -16.29 -7.17
CA PRO A 244 -11.31 -15.48 -8.03
C PRO A 244 -12.61 -15.01 -7.36
N ASN A 245 -13.09 -15.73 -6.34
CA ASN A 245 -14.28 -15.40 -5.56
C ASN A 245 -13.99 -14.47 -4.36
N GLY A 246 -12.77 -13.95 -4.19
CA GLY A 246 -12.38 -13.19 -3.01
C GLY A 246 -12.01 -14.05 -1.78
N GLU A 247 -12.28 -15.36 -1.84
CA GLU A 247 -11.96 -16.30 -0.77
C GLU A 247 -10.45 -16.58 -0.70
N VAL A 248 -9.89 -16.47 0.50
CA VAL A 248 -8.54 -16.95 0.80
C VAL A 248 -8.61 -18.45 1.07
N ASP A 249 -7.70 -19.21 0.47
CA ASP A 249 -7.51 -20.63 0.76
C ASP A 249 -7.36 -20.87 2.28
N PRO A 250 -8.16 -21.76 2.90
CA PRO A 250 -8.12 -22.00 4.35
C PRO A 250 -6.72 -22.27 4.90
N ASP A 251 -5.90 -23.04 4.18
CA ASP A 251 -4.52 -23.34 4.60
C ASP A 251 -3.63 -22.08 4.59
N VAL A 252 -3.88 -21.18 3.63
CA VAL A 252 -3.21 -19.88 3.53
C VAL A 252 -3.72 -18.91 4.60
N GLN A 253 -5.01 -18.96 4.91
CA GLN A 253 -5.63 -18.17 5.96
C GLN A 253 -5.06 -18.52 7.34
N ASP A 254 -4.87 -19.80 7.62
CA ASP A 254 -4.20 -20.27 8.84
C ASP A 254 -2.74 -19.81 8.88
N PHE A 255 -2.01 -19.98 7.76
CA PHE A 255 -0.64 -19.50 7.63
C PHE A 255 -0.50 -18.00 7.92
N MET A 256 -1.41 -17.18 7.37
CA MET A 256 -1.42 -15.73 7.55
C MET A 256 -1.79 -15.32 8.98
N THR A 257 -2.86 -15.92 9.52
CA THR A 257 -3.36 -15.62 10.87
C THR A 257 -2.29 -15.86 11.93
N GLU A 258 -1.54 -16.96 11.80
CA GLU A 258 -0.45 -17.33 12.72
C GLU A 258 0.69 -16.32 12.73
N ARG A 259 0.97 -15.70 11.60
CA ARG A 259 2.09 -14.79 11.39
C ARG A 259 1.66 -13.33 11.39
N SER A 260 0.39 -13.07 11.74
CA SER A 260 -0.21 -11.73 11.69
C SER A 260 -0.06 -11.06 10.32
N LEU A 261 -0.05 -11.86 9.25
CA LEU A 261 0.02 -11.38 7.89
C LEU A 261 -1.37 -11.04 7.38
N ARG A 262 -1.42 -10.07 6.48
CA ARG A 262 -2.62 -9.73 5.71
C ARG A 262 -2.43 -10.15 4.27
N PRO A 263 -3.50 -10.51 3.55
CA PRO A 263 -3.38 -10.75 2.12
C PRO A 263 -2.99 -9.43 1.43
N PHE A 264 -1.97 -9.48 0.57
CA PHE A 264 -1.64 -8.36 -0.28
C PHE A 264 -2.52 -8.39 -1.53
N ASP A 265 -3.15 -7.27 -1.85
CA ASP A 265 -3.85 -7.06 -3.11
C ASP A 265 -3.33 -5.77 -3.74
N LEU A 266 -2.84 -5.85 -4.98
CA LEU A 266 -2.34 -4.68 -5.73
C LEU A 266 -3.42 -3.60 -5.85
N ARG A 267 -4.70 -3.97 -5.85
CA ARG A 267 -5.84 -3.03 -5.88
C ARG A 267 -5.93 -2.18 -4.61
N MET A 268 -5.39 -2.68 -3.49
CA MET A 268 -5.43 -2.01 -2.19
C MET A 268 -4.21 -1.12 -1.94
N ALA A 269 -3.27 -1.01 -2.88
CA ALA A 269 -2.05 -0.21 -2.73
C ALA A 269 -2.27 1.32 -2.78
N GLY A 270 -3.53 1.77 -2.75
CA GLY A 270 -3.95 3.17 -2.59
C GLY A 270 -3.83 4.02 -3.86
N SER A 271 -2.62 4.22 -4.39
CA SER A 271 -2.36 5.11 -5.52
C SER A 271 -1.69 4.41 -6.71
N HIS A 272 -1.90 4.93 -7.92
CA HIS A 272 -1.31 4.40 -9.16
C HIS A 272 0.23 4.31 -9.08
N SER A 273 0.88 5.38 -8.60
CA SER A 273 2.34 5.42 -8.46
C SER A 273 2.87 4.40 -7.43
N SER A 274 2.09 4.09 -6.40
CA SER A 274 2.42 3.05 -5.44
C SER A 274 2.28 1.65 -6.05
N VAL A 275 1.21 1.41 -6.82
CA VAL A 275 1.02 0.17 -7.59
C VAL A 275 2.20 -0.03 -8.56
N GLU A 276 2.56 0.99 -9.33
CA GLU A 276 3.71 0.96 -10.25
C GLU A 276 4.99 0.60 -9.51
N ARG A 277 5.26 1.24 -8.38
CA ARG A 277 6.47 0.99 -7.57
C ARG A 277 6.54 -0.46 -7.10
N PHE A 278 5.42 -1.02 -6.62
CA PHE A 278 5.37 -2.43 -6.20
C PHE A 278 5.56 -3.38 -7.39
N VAL A 279 4.92 -3.12 -8.53
CA VAL A 279 5.07 -3.96 -9.73
C VAL A 279 6.51 -3.94 -10.23
N VAL A 280 7.14 -2.76 -10.32
CA VAL A 280 8.55 -2.63 -10.69
C VAL A 280 9.46 -3.37 -9.70
N ALA A 281 9.14 -3.34 -8.40
CA ALA A 281 9.88 -4.11 -7.40
C ALA A 281 9.76 -5.62 -7.61
N PHE A 282 8.55 -6.12 -7.85
CA PHE A 282 8.31 -7.54 -8.07
C PHE A 282 9.02 -8.04 -9.34
N GLU A 283 8.90 -7.31 -10.45
CA GLU A 283 9.58 -7.65 -11.70
C GLU A 283 11.10 -7.57 -11.58
N ARG A 284 11.63 -6.63 -10.79
CA ARG A 284 13.07 -6.54 -10.55
C ARG A 284 13.57 -7.78 -9.82
N ILE A 285 12.87 -8.23 -8.77
CA ILE A 285 13.23 -9.47 -8.06
C ILE A 285 13.08 -10.68 -9.00
N GLU A 286 11.98 -10.76 -9.75
CA GLU A 286 11.76 -11.82 -10.73
C GLU A 286 12.94 -11.92 -11.71
N ARG A 287 13.33 -10.81 -12.31
CA ARG A 287 14.43 -10.75 -13.29
C ARG A 287 15.77 -11.13 -12.66
N MET A 288 16.07 -10.65 -11.46
CA MET A 288 17.31 -11.03 -10.77
C MET A 288 17.35 -12.53 -10.48
N TYR A 289 16.22 -13.13 -10.05
CA TYR A 289 16.13 -14.59 -9.88
C TYR A 289 16.22 -15.33 -11.21
N GLU A 290 15.60 -14.85 -12.28
CA GLU A 290 15.69 -15.47 -13.60
C GLU A 290 17.16 -15.56 -14.10
N VAL A 291 17.96 -14.52 -13.86
CA VAL A 291 19.37 -14.47 -14.26
C VAL A 291 20.29 -15.29 -13.34
N HIS A 292 20.11 -15.20 -12.02
CA HIS A 292 21.10 -15.66 -11.04
C HIS A 292 20.70 -16.92 -10.24
N ARG A 293 19.50 -17.48 -10.46
CA ARG A 293 18.98 -18.64 -9.73
C ARG A 293 19.88 -19.87 -9.87
N GLY A 294 20.14 -20.53 -8.75
CA GLY A 294 20.91 -21.77 -8.69
C GLY A 294 22.43 -21.57 -8.78
N ARG A 295 22.89 -20.39 -9.21
CA ARG A 295 24.31 -19.99 -9.25
C ARG A 295 24.68 -19.20 -8.01
N ALA A 296 24.19 -17.96 -7.92
CA ALA A 296 24.44 -17.07 -6.79
C ALA A 296 23.27 -17.08 -5.80
N PHE A 297 22.03 -17.12 -6.30
CA PHE A 297 20.83 -17.04 -5.47
C PHE A 297 20.27 -18.43 -5.16
N ARG A 298 19.93 -18.65 -3.88
CA ARG A 298 19.27 -19.88 -3.44
C ARG A 298 17.74 -19.74 -3.50
N PRO A 299 17.01 -20.79 -3.93
CA PRO A 299 15.57 -20.86 -3.78
C PRO A 299 15.19 -21.15 -2.31
N SER A 300 13.90 -21.08 -1.97
CA SER A 300 13.39 -21.37 -0.61
C SER A 300 13.89 -20.38 0.44
N VAL A 301 13.70 -19.08 0.15
CA VAL A 301 14.01 -17.98 1.06
C VAL A 301 12.80 -17.07 1.27
N CYS A 302 12.81 -16.31 2.35
CA CYS A 302 11.86 -15.24 2.59
C CYS A 302 12.48 -13.90 2.25
N ILE A 303 11.84 -13.12 1.37
CA ILE A 303 12.21 -11.75 1.05
C ILE A 303 11.15 -10.81 1.60
N VAL A 304 11.59 -9.75 2.27
CA VAL A 304 10.75 -8.71 2.85
C VAL A 304 11.05 -7.40 2.17
N LEU A 305 10.05 -6.80 1.53
CA LEU A 305 10.13 -5.44 1.02
C LEU A 305 9.71 -4.49 2.13
N SER A 306 10.67 -3.76 2.71
CA SER A 306 10.39 -2.78 3.74
C SER A 306 10.27 -1.38 3.12
N LEU A 307 9.18 -0.68 3.43
CA LEU A 307 8.99 0.72 3.05
C LEU A 307 9.74 1.70 3.99
N LYS A 308 10.03 1.24 5.21
CA LYS A 308 10.63 2.06 6.29
C LYS A 308 12.11 1.83 6.48
N SER A 309 12.63 0.66 6.13
CA SER A 309 14.06 0.36 6.29
C SER A 309 14.91 1.31 5.46
N GLN A 310 16.00 1.81 6.04
CA GLN A 310 16.97 2.66 5.35
C GLN A 310 17.97 1.87 4.49
N ASP A 311 18.15 0.58 4.76
CA ASP A 311 19.11 -0.28 4.06
C ASP A 311 18.62 -1.71 3.86
N ASN A 312 19.38 -2.48 3.07
CA ASN A 312 19.19 -3.90 2.85
C ASN A 312 19.97 -4.70 3.89
N PHE A 313 19.37 -5.72 4.50
CA PHE A 313 20.05 -6.54 5.51
C PHE A 313 19.41 -7.93 5.65
N VAL A 314 20.09 -8.84 6.35
CA VAL A 314 19.54 -10.16 6.71
C VAL A 314 19.06 -10.10 8.16
N ALA A 315 17.78 -10.39 8.37
CA ALA A 315 17.15 -10.35 9.68
C ALA A 315 17.48 -11.60 10.53
N PRO A 316 17.37 -11.52 11.86
CA PRO A 316 17.71 -12.64 12.76
C PRO A 316 16.91 -13.92 12.50
N ASP A 317 15.69 -13.78 11.98
CA ASP A 317 14.76 -14.84 11.63
C ASP A 317 15.02 -15.48 10.24
N GLY A 318 16.13 -15.09 9.59
CA GLY A 318 16.57 -15.61 8.29
C GLY A 318 15.85 -15.01 7.09
N SER A 319 15.06 -13.96 7.27
CA SER A 319 14.48 -13.19 6.18
C SER A 319 15.50 -12.21 5.59
N ILE A 320 15.47 -12.03 4.27
CA ILE A 320 16.27 -11.02 3.58
C ILE A 320 15.41 -9.77 3.41
N VAL A 321 15.78 -8.69 4.08
CA VAL A 321 15.06 -7.42 4.03
C VAL A 321 15.68 -6.53 2.96
N LEU A 322 14.85 -6.09 2.02
CA LEU A 322 15.20 -5.18 0.95
C LEU A 322 14.43 -3.87 1.13
N SER A 323 15.14 -2.76 1.22
CA SER A 323 14.55 -1.44 1.29
C SER A 323 14.10 -0.99 -0.09
N VAL A 324 12.83 -0.59 -0.21
CA VAL A 324 12.30 0.00 -1.46
C VAL A 324 12.96 1.36 -1.77
N GLN A 325 13.58 2.00 -0.79
CA GLN A 325 14.34 3.25 -1.01
C GLN A 325 15.68 2.99 -1.72
N ARG A 326 16.21 1.75 -1.66
CA ARG A 326 17.49 1.35 -2.24
C ARG A 326 17.34 0.29 -3.34
N MET A 327 16.26 0.35 -4.14
CA MET A 327 16.04 -0.57 -5.25
C MET A 327 17.24 -0.75 -6.21
N PRO A 328 18.01 0.30 -6.56
CA PRO A 328 19.17 0.14 -7.43
C PRO A 328 20.24 -0.83 -6.90
N THR A 329 20.41 -0.91 -5.58
CA THR A 329 21.50 -1.69 -4.95
C THR A 329 21.11 -3.11 -4.56
N TRP A 330 19.87 -3.53 -4.82
CA TRP A 330 19.39 -4.88 -4.46
C TRP A 330 20.23 -5.98 -5.08
N GLU A 331 20.61 -5.83 -6.35
CA GLU A 331 21.39 -6.86 -7.06
C GLU A 331 22.79 -6.99 -6.46
N GLU A 332 23.48 -5.86 -6.24
CA GLU A 332 24.80 -5.82 -5.61
C GLU A 332 24.77 -6.41 -4.19
N PHE A 333 23.75 -6.06 -3.40
CA PHE A 333 23.57 -6.60 -2.06
C PHE A 333 23.37 -8.12 -2.08
N LEU A 334 22.43 -8.63 -2.88
CA LEU A 334 22.12 -10.05 -2.94
C LEU A 334 23.29 -10.89 -3.51
N LEU A 335 24.03 -10.35 -4.49
CA LEU A 335 25.24 -10.99 -5.01
C LEU A 335 26.41 -10.92 -4.03
N GLY A 336 26.47 -9.87 -3.21
CA GLY A 336 27.46 -9.70 -2.15
C GLY A 336 27.23 -10.60 -0.92
N LEU A 337 26.04 -11.19 -0.77
CA LEU A 337 25.75 -12.11 0.34
C LEU A 337 26.56 -13.41 0.23
N PRO A 338 27.37 -13.77 1.25
CA PRO A 338 28.13 -15.01 1.25
C PRO A 338 27.22 -16.25 1.19
N GLN A 339 27.69 -17.31 0.53
CA GLN A 339 26.95 -18.58 0.43
C GLN A 339 26.57 -19.21 1.79
N PRO A 340 27.39 -19.12 2.86
CA PRO A 340 26.97 -19.59 4.19
C PRO A 340 25.74 -18.84 4.73
N VAL A 341 25.65 -17.53 4.48
CA VAL A 341 24.49 -16.71 4.91
C VAL A 341 23.23 -17.14 4.13
N TRP A 342 23.35 -17.38 2.83
CA TRP A 342 22.26 -17.94 2.04
C TRP A 342 21.77 -19.29 2.57
N GLN A 343 22.68 -20.18 2.96
CA GLN A 343 22.33 -21.48 3.54
C GLN A 343 21.60 -21.32 4.88
N GLU A 344 22.06 -20.40 5.73
CA GLU A 344 21.40 -20.08 7.00
C GLU A 344 19.98 -19.54 6.79
N CYS A 345 19.79 -18.61 5.85
CA CYS A 345 18.47 -18.07 5.50
C CYS A 345 17.51 -19.18 5.04
N VAL A 346 17.97 -20.08 4.16
CA VAL A 346 17.17 -21.23 3.69
C VAL A 346 16.81 -22.15 4.84
N GLN A 347 17.77 -22.46 5.73
CA GLN A 347 17.54 -23.35 6.86
C GLN A 347 16.51 -22.75 7.82
N LYS A 348 16.68 -21.48 8.23
CA LYS A 348 15.71 -20.78 9.09
C LYS A 348 14.34 -20.68 8.43
N HIS A 349 14.27 -20.43 7.13
CA HIS A 349 13.02 -20.39 6.38
C HIS A 349 12.26 -21.73 6.43
N LYS A 350 12.95 -22.86 6.24
CA LYS A 350 12.37 -24.21 6.37
C LYS A 350 11.97 -24.56 7.79
N GLU A 351 12.72 -24.09 8.78
CA GLU A 351 12.44 -24.37 10.19
C GLU A 351 11.23 -23.59 10.75
N TRP A 352 11.00 -22.38 10.22
CA TRP A 352 10.00 -21.45 10.77
C TRP A 352 8.78 -21.22 9.88
N ARG A 353 8.89 -21.38 8.55
CA ARG A 353 7.87 -20.84 7.64
C ARG A 353 7.29 -21.88 6.69
N VAL A 354 8.10 -22.74 6.11
CA VAL A 354 7.69 -23.55 4.95
C VAL A 354 7.79 -25.05 5.26
N GLY A 355 6.84 -25.83 4.76
CA GLY A 355 6.77 -27.27 4.96
C GLY A 355 6.37 -27.63 6.39
N PHE A 356 7.07 -28.59 7.00
CA PHE A 356 6.79 -29.04 8.37
C PHE A 356 7.04 -27.95 9.43
N ALA A 357 8.01 -27.04 9.21
CA ALA A 357 8.36 -25.95 10.12
C ALA A 357 8.42 -26.36 11.61
N PRO A 358 9.37 -27.24 11.99
CA PRO A 358 9.41 -27.87 13.32
C PRO A 358 9.47 -26.86 14.48
N LYS A 359 10.23 -25.76 14.34
CA LYS A 359 10.34 -24.75 15.40
C LYS A 359 9.03 -24.00 15.61
N LEU A 360 8.31 -23.72 14.53
CA LEU A 360 6.99 -23.12 14.63
C LEU A 360 5.98 -24.09 15.26
N GLN A 361 5.99 -25.37 14.89
CA GLN A 361 5.09 -26.35 15.50
C GLN A 361 5.32 -26.50 17.01
N GLU A 362 6.58 -26.54 17.44
CA GLU A 362 6.92 -26.59 18.87
C GLU A 362 6.42 -25.34 19.59
N ARG A 363 6.60 -24.15 19.01
CA ARG A 363 6.04 -22.91 19.54
C ARG A 363 4.51 -22.96 19.65
N LYS A 364 3.82 -23.48 18.63
CA LYS A 364 2.35 -23.66 18.68
C LYS A 364 1.95 -24.56 19.84
N ARG A 365 2.65 -25.68 20.03
CA ARG A 365 2.40 -26.61 21.14
C ARG A 365 2.54 -25.91 22.49
N GLN A 366 3.57 -25.08 22.65
CA GLN A 366 3.77 -24.28 23.86
C GLN A 366 2.69 -23.22 24.04
N LEU A 367 2.29 -22.53 22.98
CA LEU A 367 1.21 -21.53 23.01
C LEU A 367 -0.16 -22.14 23.34
N ILE A 368 -0.44 -23.37 22.90
CA ILE A 368 -1.65 -24.12 23.30
C ILE A 368 -1.66 -24.33 24.81
N ARG A 369 -0.52 -24.75 25.39
CA ARG A 369 -0.39 -24.87 26.84
C ARG A 369 -0.59 -23.52 27.54
N VAL A 370 -0.05 -22.42 27.02
CA VAL A 370 -0.30 -21.07 27.55
C VAL A 370 -1.79 -20.70 27.45
N ALA A 371 -2.46 -21.00 26.34
CA ALA A 371 -3.89 -20.75 26.17
C ALA A 371 -4.73 -21.54 27.19
N ASP A 372 -4.38 -22.80 27.45
CA ASP A 372 -4.99 -23.62 28.49
C ASP A 372 -4.76 -23.06 29.90
N MET A 373 -3.59 -22.48 30.15
CA MET A 373 -3.30 -21.81 31.40
C MET A 373 -4.18 -20.59 31.63
N PHE A 374 -4.38 -19.76 30.60
CA PHE A 374 -5.26 -18.57 30.65
C PHE A 374 -6.75 -18.88 30.49
N HIS A 375 -7.11 -20.14 30.25
CA HIS A 375 -8.48 -20.58 29.97
C HIS A 375 -9.11 -19.87 28.76
N VAL A 376 -8.33 -19.70 27.69
CA VAL A 376 -8.77 -19.17 26.40
C VAL A 376 -8.59 -20.21 25.29
N HIS A 377 -9.19 -19.95 24.13
CA HIS A 377 -9.08 -20.84 22.97
C HIS A 377 -7.69 -20.80 22.35
N ARG A 378 -7.18 -19.59 22.08
CA ARG A 378 -5.91 -19.41 21.36
C ARG A 378 -5.13 -18.23 21.91
N VAL A 379 -3.82 -18.43 22.08
CA VAL A 379 -2.86 -17.36 22.33
C VAL A 379 -1.94 -17.28 21.12
N THR A 380 -1.83 -16.10 20.51
CA THR A 380 -0.91 -15.82 19.42
C THR A 380 0.10 -14.77 19.84
N MET A 381 1.31 -14.88 19.29
CA MET A 381 2.32 -13.84 19.40
C MET A 381 2.43 -13.17 18.04
N GLU A 382 2.42 -11.85 18.03
CA GLU A 382 2.76 -11.10 16.83
C GLU A 382 4.23 -11.38 16.52
N SER A 383 4.46 -11.94 15.34
CA SER A 383 5.80 -12.20 14.84
C SER A 383 5.96 -11.41 13.56
N PRO A 384 6.39 -10.14 13.63
CA PRO A 384 6.72 -9.42 12.42
C PRO A 384 7.77 -10.23 11.67
N ILE A 385 7.55 -10.43 10.38
CA ILE A 385 8.54 -11.05 9.52
C ILE A 385 9.72 -10.07 9.46
N ALA A 386 10.93 -10.56 9.69
CA ALA A 386 12.17 -9.80 9.91
C ALA A 386 12.32 -9.11 11.28
N GLY A 387 11.45 -9.40 12.25
CA GLY A 387 11.58 -8.88 13.62
C GLY A 387 12.42 -9.75 14.57
N PRO A 388 12.77 -9.23 15.76
CA PRO A 388 13.43 -10.01 16.78
C PRO A 388 12.50 -11.10 17.32
N THR A 389 13.02 -12.33 17.46
CA THR A 389 12.25 -13.48 17.95
C THR A 389 12.58 -13.86 19.40
N GLN A 390 13.65 -13.30 19.97
CA GLN A 390 14.15 -13.70 21.30
C GLN A 390 13.12 -13.43 22.41
N TRP A 391 12.44 -12.28 22.37
CA TRP A 391 11.43 -11.92 23.37
C TRP A 391 10.27 -12.93 23.41
N GLN A 392 9.97 -13.60 22.29
CA GLN A 392 8.90 -14.59 22.20
C GLN A 392 9.26 -15.83 23.02
N GLU A 393 10.49 -16.33 22.89
CA GLU A 393 10.99 -17.48 23.64
C GLU A 393 11.13 -17.16 25.13
N ASP A 394 11.60 -15.96 25.47
CA ASP A 394 11.70 -15.48 26.85
C ASP A 394 10.31 -15.37 27.51
N LEU A 395 9.32 -14.88 26.75
CA LEU A 395 7.93 -14.77 27.21
C LEU A 395 7.29 -16.14 27.45
N ILE A 396 7.47 -17.09 26.54
CA ILE A 396 6.96 -18.47 26.74
C ILE A 396 7.58 -19.06 27.99
N SER A 397 8.90 -18.94 28.14
CA SER A 397 9.64 -19.44 29.30
C SER A 397 9.15 -18.80 30.60
N ARG A 398 8.85 -17.50 30.59
CA ARG A 398 8.24 -16.79 31.73
C ARG A 398 6.88 -17.37 32.09
N PHE A 399 5.98 -17.55 31.12
CA PHE A 399 4.65 -18.12 31.39
C PHE A 399 4.75 -19.54 31.95
N MET A 400 5.59 -20.40 31.36
CA MET A 400 5.77 -21.76 31.85
C MET A 400 6.28 -21.79 33.30
N ARG A 401 7.18 -20.86 33.68
CA ARG A 401 7.65 -20.71 35.06
C ARG A 401 6.55 -20.26 36.03
N GLU A 402 5.65 -19.40 35.57
CA GLU A 402 4.59 -18.79 36.37
C GLU A 402 3.25 -19.55 36.30
N GLU A 403 3.22 -20.75 35.72
CA GLU A 403 1.99 -21.50 35.43
C GLU A 403 1.08 -21.69 36.66
N VAL A 404 1.65 -22.14 37.78
CA VAL A 404 0.90 -22.42 39.00
C VAL A 404 0.25 -21.13 39.54
N THR A 405 0.97 -20.02 39.47
CA THR A 405 0.50 -18.70 39.92
C THR A 405 -0.66 -18.22 39.06
N ILE A 406 -0.56 -18.35 37.74
CA ILE A 406 -1.61 -17.99 36.78
C ILE A 406 -2.88 -18.80 37.06
N ARG A 407 -2.77 -20.14 37.13
CA ARG A 407 -3.92 -21.02 37.37
C ARG A 407 -4.61 -20.74 38.71
N ARG A 408 -3.83 -20.49 39.77
CA ARG A 408 -4.35 -20.13 41.10
C ARG A 408 -5.09 -18.79 41.06
N ALA A 409 -4.53 -17.79 40.39
CA ALA A 409 -5.17 -16.48 40.25
C ALA A 409 -6.48 -16.54 39.47
N LEU A 410 -6.52 -17.25 38.34
CA LEU A 410 -7.75 -17.41 37.55
C LEU A 410 -8.87 -18.10 38.34
N SER A 411 -8.51 -19.08 39.17
CA SER A 411 -9.47 -19.79 40.01
C SER A 411 -9.92 -18.92 41.19
N LYS A 412 -9.01 -18.19 41.83
CA LYS A 412 -9.32 -17.26 42.93
C LYS A 412 -10.25 -16.11 42.51
N TYR A 413 -10.05 -15.56 41.31
CA TYR A 413 -10.79 -14.41 40.81
C TYR A 413 -11.94 -14.78 39.85
N ASN A 414 -12.23 -16.08 39.70
CA ASN A 414 -13.25 -16.62 38.81
C ASN A 414 -13.21 -16.05 37.38
N VAL A 415 -12.02 -16.03 36.78
CA VAL A 415 -11.76 -15.46 35.43
C VAL A 415 -11.97 -16.52 34.33
N LYS A 416 -12.42 -17.72 34.69
CA LYS A 416 -12.70 -18.80 33.74
C LYS A 416 -14.03 -18.52 33.05
N SER A 417 -13.99 -18.43 31.72
CA SER A 417 -15.16 -18.27 30.87
C SER A 417 -15.22 -19.40 29.85
N ASP A 418 -16.36 -20.09 29.79
CA ASP A 418 -16.60 -21.14 28.78
C ASP A 418 -16.60 -20.56 27.35
N LEU A 419 -17.07 -19.32 27.19
CA LEU A 419 -17.07 -18.66 25.88
C LEU A 419 -15.63 -18.36 25.44
N LEU A 420 -14.83 -17.75 26.31
CA LEU A 420 -13.43 -17.47 25.99
C LEU A 420 -12.63 -18.76 25.82
N LYS A 421 -12.97 -19.84 26.54
CA LYS A 421 -12.30 -21.13 26.34
C LYS A 421 -12.58 -21.73 24.96
N LYS A 422 -13.79 -21.51 24.42
CA LYS A 422 -14.19 -22.01 23.10
C LYS A 422 -13.73 -21.13 21.95
N ARG A 423 -13.69 -19.80 22.12
CA ARG A 423 -13.46 -18.84 21.02
C ARG A 423 -12.50 -17.68 21.34
N GLY A 424 -12.08 -17.54 22.59
CA GLY A 424 -11.28 -16.40 23.03
C GLY A 424 -9.87 -16.37 22.43
N GLU A 425 -9.50 -15.22 21.90
CA GLU A 425 -8.18 -14.99 21.32
C GLU A 425 -7.41 -13.91 22.10
N ILE A 426 -6.22 -14.26 22.55
CA ILE A 426 -5.24 -13.32 23.11
C ILE A 426 -4.09 -13.18 22.12
N ARG A 427 -3.75 -11.95 21.76
CA ARG A 427 -2.57 -11.60 20.97
C ARG A 427 -1.55 -10.92 21.88
N ILE A 428 -0.27 -11.24 21.71
CA ILE A 428 0.81 -10.58 22.44
C ILE A 428 1.79 -9.99 21.44
N ALA A 429 2.05 -8.69 21.56
CA ALA A 429 3.02 -7.97 20.75
C ALA A 429 4.19 -7.49 21.62
N GLU A 430 5.37 -7.34 21.03
CA GLU A 430 6.54 -6.80 21.72
C GLU A 430 6.33 -5.35 22.17
N HIS A 431 5.82 -4.54 21.24
CA HIS A 431 5.44 -3.14 21.43
C HIS A 431 4.02 -2.94 20.90
N LEU A 432 3.20 -2.19 21.63
CA LEU A 432 1.84 -1.86 21.23
C LEU A 432 1.65 -0.34 21.27
N PHE A 433 1.37 0.26 20.12
CA PHE A 433 1.18 1.70 19.98
C PHE A 433 -0.29 2.09 19.96
N SER A 434 -0.64 3.24 20.55
CA SER A 434 -1.97 3.83 20.51
C SER A 434 -2.46 4.04 19.07
N ALA A 435 -3.75 3.80 18.86
CA ALA A 435 -4.41 4.05 17.58
C ALA A 435 -4.89 5.50 17.42
N LEU A 436 -4.91 6.27 18.51
CA LEU A 436 -5.22 7.69 18.46
C LEU A 436 -3.96 8.46 18.05
N PRO A 437 -4.01 9.31 17.00
CA PRO A 437 -2.92 10.22 16.70
C PRO A 437 -2.71 11.10 17.94
N SER A 438 -1.47 11.16 18.45
CA SER A 438 -1.12 12.03 19.57
C SER A 438 -1.33 13.48 19.16
N SER A 439 -2.50 14.03 19.47
CA SER A 439 -2.70 15.47 19.53
C SER A 439 -1.80 16.02 20.63
N ALA A 440 -0.92 16.96 20.26
CA ALA A 440 -0.02 17.72 21.13
C ALA A 440 1.13 16.92 21.79
N MET A 441 2.28 16.87 21.11
CA MET A 441 3.59 16.90 21.79
C MET A 441 4.46 17.99 21.13
N PRO A 442 5.30 18.72 21.89
CA PRO A 442 6.14 19.79 21.35
C PRO A 442 7.17 19.23 20.36
N GLU A 443 7.47 20.00 19.32
CA GLU A 443 8.33 19.68 18.16
C GLU A 443 9.81 19.32 18.47
N THR A 444 10.18 19.10 19.73
CA THR A 444 11.57 18.93 20.15
C THR A 444 11.97 17.49 20.48
N ALA A 445 11.13 16.49 20.24
CA ALA A 445 11.51 15.08 20.34
C ALA A 445 11.24 14.38 19.00
N THR A 446 12.32 14.05 18.28
CA THR A 446 12.41 13.08 17.16
C THR A 446 11.09 12.67 16.52
N ALA A 447 10.84 13.15 15.30
CA ALA A 447 9.70 12.78 14.48
C ALA A 447 9.35 11.28 14.59
N GLY A 448 8.19 10.95 15.18
CA GLY A 448 7.58 9.61 15.07
C GLY A 448 7.33 8.81 16.34
N ALA A 449 7.57 9.32 17.56
CA ALA A 449 7.27 8.57 18.79
C ALA A 449 5.75 8.41 19.02
N ARG A 450 5.14 7.37 18.46
CA ARG A 450 3.76 6.97 18.77
C ARG A 450 3.68 6.54 20.23
N LYS A 451 2.65 7.00 20.95
CA LYS A 451 2.45 6.66 22.37
C LYS A 451 2.25 5.15 22.52
N GLU A 452 3.07 4.49 23.33
CA GLU A 452 2.86 3.08 23.68
C GLU A 452 1.75 2.90 24.72
N ILE A 453 1.03 1.79 24.62
CA ILE A 453 -0.06 1.39 25.52
C ILE A 453 0.19 -0.02 26.05
N GLY A 454 -0.30 -0.31 27.26
CA GLY A 454 -0.13 -1.63 27.87
C GLY A 454 -0.99 -2.71 27.20
N PHE A 455 -2.25 -2.42 26.91
CA PHE A 455 -3.16 -3.39 26.30
C PHE A 455 -4.19 -2.70 25.40
N ARG A 456 -4.81 -3.48 24.50
CA ARG A 456 -5.94 -3.06 23.66
C ARG A 456 -7.02 -4.13 23.70
N ILE A 457 -8.27 -3.70 23.81
CA ILE A 457 -9.45 -4.56 23.67
C ILE A 457 -10.13 -4.17 22.37
N GLY A 458 -10.10 -5.07 21.39
CA GLY A 458 -10.81 -4.86 20.13
C GLY A 458 -12.32 -5.07 20.32
N GLY A 459 -13.13 -4.38 19.50
CA GLY A 459 -14.57 -4.65 19.42
C GLY A 459 -14.89 -6.05 18.90
N ASP A 460 -13.94 -6.73 18.26
CA ASP A 460 -14.03 -8.15 17.92
C ASP A 460 -13.82 -9.09 19.12
N GLY A 461 -13.58 -8.53 20.31
CA GLY A 461 -13.33 -9.30 21.52
C GLY A 461 -11.96 -9.97 21.57
N ARG A 462 -11.02 -9.54 20.72
CA ARG A 462 -9.61 -9.94 20.82
C ARG A 462 -8.89 -9.02 21.81
N ILE A 463 -8.05 -9.61 22.65
CA ILE A 463 -7.25 -8.87 23.64
C ILE A 463 -5.80 -8.85 23.17
N THR A 464 -5.24 -7.66 22.98
CA THR A 464 -3.82 -7.50 22.61
C THR A 464 -3.03 -6.97 23.80
N PHE A 465 -1.98 -7.68 24.20
CA PHE A 465 -1.09 -7.26 25.28
C PHE A 465 0.26 -6.80 24.75
N ASN A 466 0.84 -5.79 25.42
CA ASN A 466 2.18 -5.30 25.18
C ASN A 466 3.17 -5.98 26.15
N GLN A 467 4.07 -6.79 25.62
CA GLN A 467 5.05 -7.51 26.42
C GLN A 467 6.09 -6.60 27.07
N SER A 468 6.50 -5.51 26.41
CA SER A 468 7.51 -4.59 26.95
C SER A 468 7.01 -3.81 28.18
N MET A 469 5.69 -3.57 28.27
CA MET A 469 5.10 -2.75 29.34
C MET A 469 4.33 -3.55 30.39
N MET A 470 4.03 -4.83 30.15
CA MET A 470 3.16 -5.62 31.03
C MET A 470 3.85 -6.83 31.65
N ASN A 471 3.64 -6.98 32.95
CA ASN A 471 3.88 -8.23 33.66
C ASN A 471 2.62 -9.11 33.71
N THR A 472 2.80 -10.39 34.07
CA THR A 472 1.72 -11.37 34.14
C THR A 472 0.59 -10.96 35.08
N GLY A 473 0.90 -10.30 36.21
CA GLY A 473 -0.10 -9.82 37.16
C GLY A 473 -1.00 -8.72 36.57
N GLN A 474 -0.43 -7.79 35.81
CA GLN A 474 -1.17 -6.76 35.08
C GLN A 474 -2.04 -7.39 33.98
N MET A 475 -1.53 -8.37 33.25
CA MET A 475 -2.31 -9.10 32.23
C MET A 475 -3.55 -9.77 32.86
N LEU A 476 -3.37 -10.47 33.99
CA LEU A 476 -4.46 -11.11 34.72
C LEU A 476 -5.49 -10.12 35.25
N ARG A 477 -5.05 -8.94 35.73
CA ARG A 477 -5.94 -7.87 36.16
C ARG A 477 -6.80 -7.37 35.00
N VAL A 478 -6.20 -7.15 33.82
CA VAL A 478 -6.94 -6.72 32.62
C VAL A 478 -7.96 -7.76 32.21
N LEU A 479 -7.60 -9.05 32.22
CA LEU A 479 -8.53 -10.15 31.91
C LEU A 479 -9.71 -10.15 32.88
N ARG A 480 -9.46 -10.04 34.18
CA ARG A 480 -10.51 -9.99 35.21
C ARG A 480 -11.45 -8.80 35.01
N ASP A 481 -10.88 -7.61 34.84
CA ASP A 481 -11.66 -6.37 34.79
C ASP A 481 -12.51 -6.27 33.50
N ASN A 482 -12.12 -6.99 32.44
CA ASN A 482 -12.78 -6.91 31.13
C ASN A 482 -13.49 -8.20 30.69
N LEU A 483 -13.50 -9.25 31.51
CA LEU A 483 -14.04 -10.57 31.15
C LEU A 483 -15.43 -10.50 30.50
N LYS A 484 -16.42 -9.98 31.24
CA LYS A 484 -17.81 -9.86 30.77
C LYS A 484 -17.95 -8.97 29.54
N ARG A 485 -17.12 -7.93 29.44
CA ARG A 485 -17.13 -6.99 28.30
C ARG A 485 -16.64 -7.70 27.04
N VAL A 486 -15.57 -8.46 27.14
CA VAL A 486 -14.99 -9.22 26.02
C VAL A 486 -15.96 -10.31 25.56
N GLU A 487 -16.62 -11.01 26.49
CA GLU A 487 -17.65 -11.99 26.14
C GLU A 487 -18.80 -11.38 25.33
N ASN A 488 -19.28 -10.21 25.76
CA ASN A 488 -20.35 -9.51 25.05
C ASN A 488 -19.91 -9.04 23.66
N PHE A 489 -18.70 -8.50 23.54
CA PHE A 489 -18.12 -8.09 22.26
C PHE A 489 -17.97 -9.26 21.30
N GLN A 490 -17.47 -10.41 21.75
CA GLN A 490 -17.37 -11.61 20.91
C GLN A 490 -18.74 -12.07 20.41
N ARG A 491 -19.76 -12.16 21.28
CA ARG A 491 -21.11 -12.58 20.85
C ARG A 491 -21.71 -11.64 19.82
N GLN A 492 -21.62 -10.33 20.07
CA GLN A 492 -22.20 -9.34 19.17
C GLN A 492 -21.44 -9.28 17.83
N HIS A 493 -20.12 -9.38 17.87
CA HIS A 493 -19.29 -9.42 16.68
C HIS A 493 -19.54 -10.69 15.84
N ASP A 494 -19.65 -11.86 16.49
CA ASP A 494 -20.00 -13.11 15.81
C ASP A 494 -21.36 -13.01 15.11
N ASN A 495 -22.35 -12.41 15.76
CA ASN A 495 -23.67 -12.17 15.16
C ASN A 495 -23.61 -11.24 13.96
N ALA A 496 -22.83 -10.14 14.04
CA ALA A 496 -22.64 -9.21 12.94
C ALA A 496 -21.92 -9.87 11.75
N ILE A 497 -20.88 -10.66 12.00
CA ILE A 497 -20.17 -11.41 10.94
C ILE A 497 -21.09 -12.43 10.27
N MET A 498 -21.84 -13.23 11.03
CA MET A 498 -22.77 -14.21 10.44
C MET A 498 -23.82 -13.54 9.55
N ALA A 499 -24.28 -12.35 9.92
CA ALA A 499 -25.22 -11.59 9.11
C ALA A 499 -24.55 -10.98 7.85
N LEU A 500 -23.33 -10.45 7.95
CA LEU A 500 -22.57 -9.99 6.77
C LEU A 500 -22.25 -11.13 5.82
N GLU A 501 -21.90 -12.30 6.34
CA GLU A 501 -21.65 -13.50 5.54
C GLU A 501 -22.92 -13.95 4.81
N HIS A 502 -24.09 -13.89 5.47
CA HIS A 502 -25.37 -14.15 4.82
C HIS A 502 -25.62 -13.17 3.67
N VAL A 503 -25.45 -11.86 3.90
CA VAL A 503 -25.62 -10.84 2.86
C VAL A 503 -24.62 -11.04 1.72
N SER A 504 -23.35 -11.32 2.05
CA SER A 504 -22.29 -11.60 1.08
C SER A 504 -22.67 -12.75 0.16
N ARG A 505 -23.42 -13.76 0.61
CA ARG A 505 -23.87 -14.85 -0.29
C ARG A 505 -24.94 -14.44 -1.29
N HIS A 506 -25.71 -13.40 -1.00
CA HIS A 506 -26.85 -12.97 -1.83
C HIS A 506 -26.56 -11.72 -2.66
N VAL A 507 -25.58 -10.92 -2.24
CA VAL A 507 -25.14 -9.69 -2.89
C VAL A 507 -23.77 -9.94 -3.53
N PRO A 508 -23.51 -9.47 -4.76
CA PRO A 508 -22.26 -9.73 -5.48
C PRO A 508 -21.09 -8.85 -5.01
N VAL A 509 -20.89 -8.75 -3.69
CA VAL A 509 -19.93 -7.87 -3.03
C VAL A 509 -19.30 -8.61 -1.86
N ASP A 510 -17.99 -8.44 -1.69
CA ASP A 510 -17.28 -8.90 -0.51
C ASP A 510 -17.11 -7.78 0.51
N PHE A 511 -17.33 -8.10 1.78
CA PHE A 511 -17.19 -7.15 2.88
C PHE A 511 -15.83 -7.29 3.55
N SER A 512 -15.23 -6.15 3.88
CA SER A 512 -14.02 -6.02 4.67
C SER A 512 -14.21 -4.87 5.67
N VAL A 513 -13.39 -4.80 6.71
CA VAL A 513 -13.45 -3.74 7.72
C VAL A 513 -12.13 -2.99 7.73
N ASP A 514 -12.18 -1.66 7.67
CA ASP A 514 -10.99 -0.83 7.80
C ASP A 514 -10.38 -1.05 9.19
N THR A 515 -9.09 -1.39 9.20
CA THR A 515 -8.39 -1.69 10.44
C THR A 515 -8.04 -0.45 11.23
N GLU A 516 -7.77 0.68 10.57
CA GLU A 516 -7.49 1.93 11.27
C GLU A 516 -8.73 2.40 11.99
N TRP A 517 -9.87 2.43 11.29
CA TRP A 517 -11.17 2.68 11.89
C TRP A 517 -11.50 1.68 13.00
N LYS A 518 -11.31 0.37 12.80
CA LYS A 518 -11.51 -0.65 13.84
C LYS A 518 -10.73 -0.36 15.11
N HIS A 519 -9.48 0.11 14.98
CA HIS A 519 -8.65 0.45 16.12
C HIS A 519 -9.04 1.78 16.76
N ARG A 520 -9.54 2.76 16.00
CA ARG A 520 -10.07 4.04 16.53
C ARG A 520 -11.43 3.88 17.22
N ALA A 521 -12.29 3.01 16.69
CA ALA A 521 -13.62 2.75 17.21
C ALA A 521 -13.62 1.88 18.48
N GLU A 522 -12.56 1.09 18.70
CA GLU A 522 -12.40 0.19 19.83
C GLU A 522 -13.67 -0.64 20.10
N GLY A 523 -14.30 -0.46 21.26
CA GLY A 523 -15.53 -1.16 21.64
C GLY A 523 -16.81 -0.69 20.93
N ASN A 524 -16.81 0.51 20.33
CA ASN A 524 -17.99 1.04 19.62
C ASN A 524 -18.14 0.44 18.22
N LEU A 525 -17.09 -0.22 17.70
CA LEU A 525 -17.12 -0.93 16.41
C LEU A 525 -18.35 -1.82 16.27
N VAL A 526 -18.68 -2.56 17.34
CA VAL A 526 -19.76 -3.55 17.31
C VAL A 526 -21.12 -2.91 17.10
N LEU A 527 -21.37 -1.78 17.76
CA LEU A 527 -22.62 -1.02 17.59
C LEU A 527 -22.74 -0.48 16.17
N HIS A 528 -21.62 0.00 15.61
CA HIS A 528 -21.58 0.52 14.24
C HIS A 528 -21.77 -0.60 13.19
N LEU A 529 -21.11 -1.74 13.37
CA LEU A 529 -21.27 -2.90 12.49
C LEU A 529 -22.68 -3.46 12.55
N ASP A 530 -23.27 -3.56 13.73
CA ASP A 530 -24.65 -4.04 13.89
C ASP A 530 -25.65 -3.08 13.21
N ARG A 531 -25.47 -1.76 13.36
CA ARG A 531 -26.27 -0.77 12.61
C ARG A 531 -26.13 -0.95 11.10
N PHE A 532 -24.90 -1.03 10.61
CA PHE A 532 -24.61 -1.22 9.19
C PHE A 532 -25.28 -2.49 8.65
N VAL A 533 -25.12 -3.61 9.34
CA VAL A 533 -25.72 -4.90 8.99
C VAL A 533 -27.23 -4.82 8.90
N ARG A 534 -27.90 -4.18 9.87
CA ARG A 534 -29.35 -4.01 9.85
C ARG A 534 -29.79 -3.24 8.61
N THR A 535 -29.16 -2.10 8.32
CA THR A 535 -29.52 -1.29 7.16
C THR A 535 -29.30 -2.01 5.83
N ILE A 536 -28.20 -2.77 5.70
CA ILE A 536 -27.94 -3.56 4.50
C ILE A 536 -28.94 -4.71 4.35
N LYS A 537 -29.28 -5.39 5.45
CA LYS A 537 -30.25 -6.49 5.44
C LYS A 537 -31.67 -6.00 5.11
N GLU A 538 -32.08 -4.85 5.64
CA GLU A 538 -33.37 -4.22 5.32
C GLU A 538 -33.49 -3.87 3.82
N ASN A 539 -32.37 -3.56 3.16
CA ASN A 539 -32.32 -3.14 1.77
C ASN A 539 -31.71 -4.19 0.82
N GLU A 540 -31.56 -5.45 1.27
CA GLU A 540 -30.78 -6.49 0.59
C GLU A 540 -31.24 -6.75 -0.86
N THR A 541 -32.55 -6.84 -1.07
CA THR A 541 -33.13 -7.12 -2.40
C THR A 541 -32.90 -5.96 -3.38
N GLN A 542 -33.11 -4.73 -2.91
CA GLN A 542 -32.92 -3.53 -3.72
C GLN A 542 -31.44 -3.30 -4.03
N LEU A 543 -30.56 -3.54 -3.04
CA LEU A 543 -29.13 -3.44 -3.19
C LEU A 543 -28.59 -4.49 -4.17
N GLY A 544 -29.02 -5.74 -4.03
CA GLY A 544 -28.64 -6.81 -4.94
C GLY A 544 -29.11 -6.56 -6.38
N ALA A 545 -30.29 -5.98 -6.58
CA ALA A 545 -30.77 -5.59 -7.91
C ALA A 545 -29.98 -4.41 -8.50
N PHE A 546 -29.74 -3.37 -7.69
CA PHE A 546 -28.96 -2.20 -8.09
C PHE A 546 -27.53 -2.56 -8.49
N LEU A 547 -26.82 -3.34 -7.68
CA LEU A 547 -25.44 -3.73 -7.98
C LEU A 547 -25.34 -4.64 -9.20
N ARG A 548 -26.31 -5.54 -9.39
CA ARG A 548 -26.41 -6.33 -10.63
C ARG A 548 -26.64 -5.43 -11.85
N SER A 549 -27.43 -4.36 -11.71
CA SER A 549 -27.59 -3.36 -12.77
C SER A 549 -26.30 -2.59 -13.07
N VAL A 550 -25.53 -2.22 -12.05
CA VAL A 550 -24.23 -1.54 -12.20
C VAL A 550 -23.20 -2.43 -12.89
N MET A 551 -23.21 -3.73 -12.60
CA MET A 551 -22.29 -4.70 -13.20
C MET A 551 -22.76 -5.26 -14.55
N SER A 552 -24.07 -5.19 -14.85
CA SER A 552 -24.62 -5.64 -16.13
C SER A 552 -24.19 -4.69 -17.24
N ARG A 553 -23.60 -5.25 -18.29
CA ARG A 553 -23.03 -4.55 -19.45
C ARG A 553 -24.06 -3.80 -20.31
N GLU A 554 -25.35 -3.89 -19.98
CA GLU A 554 -26.44 -3.26 -20.75
C GLU A 554 -26.47 -1.73 -20.67
N MET A 555 -25.78 -1.12 -19.69
CA MET A 555 -25.53 0.31 -19.71
C MET A 555 -24.36 0.70 -20.62
N GLY A 556 -23.83 -0.20 -21.45
CA GLY A 556 -22.71 0.02 -22.37
C GLY A 556 -22.98 0.94 -23.57
N THR A 557 -24.23 1.27 -23.90
CA THR A 557 -24.57 1.96 -25.18
C THR A 557 -25.45 3.20 -25.07
N LEU A 558 -25.61 3.82 -23.90
CA LEU A 558 -26.24 5.14 -23.79
C LEU A 558 -25.27 6.18 -23.19
N ASN A 559 -25.29 7.36 -23.80
CA ASN A 559 -24.37 8.46 -23.61
C ASN A 559 -24.48 9.10 -22.22
N ALA A 560 -23.37 9.72 -21.78
CA ALA A 560 -23.17 10.54 -20.57
C ALA A 560 -22.85 9.77 -19.27
N GLY A 561 -21.61 9.98 -18.79
CA GLY A 561 -21.11 9.55 -17.48
C GLY A 561 -20.76 8.07 -17.38
N LYS A 562 -19.56 7.66 -17.83
CA LYS A 562 -19.13 6.26 -17.75
C LYS A 562 -17.69 6.11 -17.29
N VAL A 563 -17.54 5.56 -16.09
CA VAL A 563 -16.37 4.75 -15.74
C VAL A 563 -16.38 3.52 -16.65
N LEU A 564 -15.55 3.55 -17.68
CA LEU A 564 -15.46 2.48 -18.67
C LEU A 564 -14.51 1.42 -18.12
N MET A 565 -15.06 0.43 -17.42
CA MET A 565 -14.27 -0.74 -17.03
C MET A 565 -13.79 -1.46 -18.30
N PRO A 566 -12.47 -1.66 -18.48
CA PRO A 566 -11.94 -2.23 -19.71
C PRO A 566 -12.45 -3.66 -19.91
N ALA A 567 -12.87 -3.96 -21.14
CA ALA A 567 -13.47 -5.24 -21.57
C ALA A 567 -12.59 -6.49 -21.33
N ASN A 568 -11.33 -6.31 -20.94
CA ASN A 568 -10.36 -7.37 -20.68
C ASN A 568 -9.99 -7.54 -19.19
N MET A 569 -10.59 -6.78 -18.28
CA MET A 569 -10.49 -7.13 -16.86
C MET A 569 -11.39 -8.34 -16.62
N PRO A 570 -10.89 -9.46 -16.04
CA PRO A 570 -11.75 -10.58 -15.74
C PRO A 570 -12.82 -10.12 -14.73
N LEU A 571 -14.05 -9.93 -15.22
CA LEU A 571 -15.32 -9.65 -14.51
C LEU A 571 -15.68 -10.68 -13.41
N LYS A 572 -14.74 -11.57 -13.04
CA LYS A 572 -14.94 -12.66 -12.08
C LYS A 572 -14.69 -12.27 -10.62
N LYS A 573 -14.08 -11.12 -10.33
CA LYS A 573 -13.81 -10.70 -8.93
C LYS A 573 -14.90 -9.75 -8.44
N ARG A 574 -15.56 -10.13 -7.35
CA ARG A 574 -16.63 -9.36 -6.68
C ARG A 574 -16.10 -7.98 -6.27
N MET A 575 -16.97 -6.96 -6.26
CA MET A 575 -16.61 -5.64 -5.75
C MET A 575 -16.28 -5.74 -4.26
N VAL A 576 -15.26 -5.03 -3.78
CA VAL A 576 -14.86 -5.08 -2.37
C VAL A 576 -15.35 -3.83 -1.66
N TRP A 577 -16.17 -4.02 -0.63
CA TRP A 577 -16.64 -2.95 0.23
C TRP A 577 -15.90 -3.00 1.56
N VAL A 578 -15.29 -1.87 1.94
CA VAL A 578 -14.56 -1.72 3.19
C VAL A 578 -15.36 -0.83 4.11
N VAL A 579 -15.92 -1.39 5.20
CA VAL A 579 -16.65 -0.62 6.21
C VAL A 579 -15.67 0.29 6.95
N SER A 580 -15.94 1.60 6.96
CA SER A 580 -15.05 2.65 7.45
C SER A 580 -15.84 3.82 8.07
N ASP A 581 -15.17 4.89 8.48
CA ASP A 581 -15.81 6.12 9.01
C ASP A 581 -16.20 7.14 7.94
N ARG A 582 -15.69 7.01 6.71
CA ARG A 582 -15.88 7.98 5.64
C ARG A 582 -16.04 7.29 4.30
N PHE A 583 -16.68 7.97 3.37
CA PHE A 583 -16.78 7.47 2.01
C PHE A 583 -15.48 7.78 1.26
N ASP A 584 -14.90 6.77 0.64
CA ASP A 584 -13.74 6.90 -0.24
C ASP A 584 -13.84 5.83 -1.35
N THR A 585 -13.33 6.14 -2.54
CA THR A 585 -13.34 5.22 -3.67
C THR A 585 -11.95 5.15 -4.28
N LEU A 586 -11.42 3.94 -4.35
CA LEU A 586 -10.18 3.72 -5.07
C LEU A 586 -10.48 3.45 -6.55
N PRO A 587 -9.65 3.94 -7.48
CA PRO A 587 -9.74 3.61 -8.91
C PRO A 587 -9.71 2.10 -9.21
N SER A 588 -9.33 1.28 -8.24
CA SER A 588 -9.22 -0.17 -8.32
C SER A 588 -10.52 -0.95 -8.10
N GLY A 589 -11.65 -0.27 -7.85
CA GLY A 589 -12.95 -0.90 -7.61
C GLY A 589 -13.21 -1.30 -6.15
N VAL A 590 -12.42 -0.74 -5.23
CA VAL A 590 -12.61 -0.86 -3.78
C VAL A 590 -13.37 0.36 -3.30
N VAL A 591 -14.46 0.14 -2.56
CA VAL A 591 -15.31 1.20 -2.05
C VAL A 591 -15.23 1.20 -0.53
N PHE A 592 -14.74 2.29 0.04
CA PHE A 592 -14.83 2.54 1.47
C PHE A 592 -16.21 3.11 1.76
N ILE A 593 -16.99 2.36 2.53
CA ILE A 593 -18.39 2.68 2.81
C ILE A 593 -18.50 3.05 4.29
N PRO A 594 -19.07 4.22 4.62
CA PRO A 594 -19.33 4.59 6.00
C PRO A 594 -20.22 3.56 6.69
N PHE A 595 -20.03 3.35 7.99
CA PHE A 595 -20.91 2.48 8.77
C PHE A 595 -22.35 3.03 8.91
N ASP A 596 -22.54 4.34 8.73
CA ASP A 596 -23.80 5.08 8.88
C ASP A 596 -24.46 5.39 7.52
N VAL A 597 -24.46 4.43 6.61
CA VAL A 597 -25.07 4.58 5.29
C VAL A 597 -26.54 4.21 5.23
N ASP A 598 -27.31 5.03 4.51
CA ASP A 598 -28.64 4.69 4.02
C ASP A 598 -28.58 4.25 2.55
N PHE A 599 -29.55 3.45 2.10
CA PHE A 599 -29.56 2.92 0.74
C PHE A 599 -29.53 4.01 -0.35
N ASP A 600 -30.24 5.12 -0.15
CA ASP A 600 -30.22 6.26 -1.08
C ASP A 600 -28.89 7.00 -1.09
N SER A 601 -28.13 6.96 0.01
CA SER A 601 -26.77 7.48 0.06
C SER A 601 -25.84 6.59 -0.75
N ILE A 602 -25.93 5.26 -0.58
CA ILE A 602 -25.14 4.29 -1.38
C ILE A 602 -25.38 4.48 -2.89
N LYS A 603 -26.64 4.62 -3.31
CA LYS A 603 -26.99 4.88 -4.72
C LYS A 603 -26.33 6.15 -5.26
N ARG A 604 -26.48 7.26 -4.53
CA ARG A 604 -25.90 8.57 -4.92
C ARG A 604 -24.38 8.56 -4.95
N LEU A 605 -23.78 7.77 -4.07
CA LEU A 605 -22.32 7.65 -3.94
C LEU A 605 -21.71 6.77 -5.04
N LEU A 606 -22.39 5.71 -5.46
CA LEU A 606 -21.93 4.81 -6.54
C LEU A 606 -22.27 5.32 -7.94
N LEU A 607 -23.37 6.05 -8.09
CA LEU A 607 -23.79 6.69 -9.34
C LEU A 607 -24.26 8.12 -9.03
N PRO A 608 -23.44 9.15 -9.31
CA PRO A 608 -23.91 10.53 -9.27
C PRO A 608 -25.09 10.67 -10.25
N ARG A 609 -26.18 11.28 -9.80
CA ARG A 609 -27.47 11.39 -10.51
C ARG A 609 -27.30 11.61 -12.03
N GLN A 610 -27.90 10.70 -12.81
CA GLN A 610 -28.45 11.03 -14.13
C GLN A 610 -29.66 11.97 -13.97
#